data_AF-A0A1G0ZE29-F1
#
_entry.id   AF-A0A1G0ZE29-F1
#
_cell.length_a   1.000
_cell.length_b   1.000
_cell.length_c   1.000
_cell.angle_alpha   90.00
_cell.angle_beta   90.00
_cell.angle_gamma   90.00
#
_symmetry.space_group_name_H-M   'P 1'
#
loop_
_entity.id
_entity.type
_entity.pdbx_description
1 polymer ?
#
loop_
_entity_poly.entity_id
_entity_poly.type
_entity_poly.pdbx_seq_one_letter_code
_entity_poly.pdbx_strand_id
1 'polypeptide(L)'
;MNKAIAVSALGDSRGAVALYGKAIVIRERLVNIEGRSELAGKLAWVKAYRAIAMIQLGETEKGKREALNTISILRSEIKRTGRSDLTTVLKWLESQIDNKL
;
A
#
# COMPACT_ATOMS: atom_id res chain seq x y z
N MET A 1 0.95 -1.41 -11.24
CA MET A 1 0.06 -2.02 -10.24
C MET A 1 -0.54 -3.32 -10.78
N ASN A 2 -1.30 -3.31 -11.87
CA ASN A 2 -1.94 -4.52 -12.43
C ASN A 2 -0.98 -5.70 -12.65
N LYS A 3 0.21 -5.46 -13.21
CA LYS A 3 1.23 -6.50 -13.36
C LYS A 3 1.67 -7.11 -12.03
N ALA A 4 1.85 -6.29 -10.99
CA ALA A 4 2.24 -6.76 -9.65
C ALA A 4 1.16 -7.62 -9.00
N ILE A 5 -0.12 -7.23 -9.18
CA ILE A 5 -1.27 -8.02 -8.73
C ILE A 5 -1.29 -9.37 -9.45
N ALA A 6 -1.13 -9.37 -10.78
CA ALA A 6 -1.15 -10.59 -11.57
C ALA A 6 -0.05 -11.57 -11.14
N VAL A 7 1.20 -11.12 -10.98
CA VAL A 7 2.29 -12.01 -10.55
C VAL A 7 2.12 -12.49 -9.11
N SER A 8 1.57 -11.65 -8.22
CA SER A 8 1.22 -12.05 -6.84
C SER A 8 0.18 -13.17 -6.84
N ALA A 9 -0.84 -13.06 -7.69
CA ALA A 9 -1.90 -14.07 -7.82
C ALA A 9 -1.36 -15.39 -8.40
N LEU A 10 -0.27 -15.36 -9.17
CA LEU A 10 0.45 -16.53 -9.66
C LEU A 10 1.44 -17.10 -8.63
N GLY A 11 1.47 -16.59 -7.41
CA GLY A 11 2.35 -17.04 -6.34
C GLY A 11 3.74 -16.40 -6.32
N ASP A 12 4.10 -15.60 -7.33
CA ASP A 12 5.36 -14.85 -7.35
C ASP A 12 5.27 -13.58 -6.49
N SER A 13 5.22 -13.80 -5.18
CA SER A 13 5.16 -12.73 -4.18
C SER A 13 6.43 -11.86 -4.20
N ARG A 14 7.60 -12.46 -4.53
CA ARG A 14 8.86 -11.72 -4.63
C ARG A 14 8.86 -10.76 -5.81
N GLY A 15 8.45 -11.22 -6.99
CA GLY A 15 8.26 -10.39 -8.17
C GLY A 15 7.21 -9.30 -7.95
N ALA A 16 6.12 -9.62 -7.24
CA ALA A 16 5.10 -8.64 -6.87
C ALA A 16 5.68 -7.52 -6.01
N VAL A 17 6.40 -7.85 -4.93
CA VAL A 17 7.05 -6.88 -4.04
C VAL A 17 7.99 -5.96 -4.81
N ALA A 18 8.83 -6.51 -5.71
CA ALA A 18 9.73 -5.73 -6.54
C ALA A 18 8.98 -4.74 -7.47
N LEU A 19 7.90 -5.20 -8.11
CA LEU A 19 7.08 -4.36 -8.98
C LEU A 19 6.32 -3.27 -8.22
N TYR A 20 5.80 -3.57 -7.04
CA TYR A 20 5.19 -2.56 -6.17
C TYR A 20 6.23 -1.55 -5.70
N GLY A 21 7.45 -1.98 -5.35
CA GLY A 21 8.56 -1.10 -5.00
C GLY A 21 8.84 -0.04 -6.06
N LYS A 22 8.97 -0.45 -7.32
CA LYS A 22 9.14 0.49 -8.45
C LYS A 22 7.96 1.45 -8.59
N ALA A 23 6.74 0.95 -8.43
CA ALA A 23 5.53 1.76 -8.53
C ALA A 23 5.39 2.80 -7.39
N ILE A 24 5.93 2.50 -6.21
CA ILE A 24 5.95 3.38 -5.04
C ILE A 24 6.92 4.53 -5.27
N VAL A 25 8.15 4.27 -5.70
CA VAL A 25 9.14 5.33 -5.97
C VAL A 25 8.60 6.40 -6.92
N ILE A 26 7.95 5.97 -8.01
CA ILE A 26 7.35 6.89 -8.98
C ILE A 26 6.22 7.71 -8.33
N ARG A 27 5.33 7.05 -7.57
CA ARG A 27 4.17 7.71 -6.97
C ARG A 27 4.54 8.62 -5.80
N GLU A 28 5.53 8.26 -5.01
CA GLU A 28 6.05 9.10 -3.93
C GLU A 28 6.63 10.39 -4.48
N ARG A 29 7.40 10.32 -5.57
CA ARG A 29 7.87 11.52 -6.26
C ARG A 29 6.70 12.40 -6.72
N LEU A 30 5.71 11.81 -7.40
CA LEU A 30 4.55 12.57 -7.89
C LEU A 30 3.77 13.25 -6.75
N VAL A 31 3.51 12.53 -5.66
CA VAL A 31 2.71 13.03 -4.54
C VAL A 31 3.50 14.06 -3.71
N ASN A 32 4.73 13.73 -3.33
CA ASN A 32 5.48 14.51 -2.33
C ASN A 32 6.34 15.62 -2.94
N ILE A 33 6.84 15.44 -4.17
CA ILE A 33 7.72 16.41 -4.83
C ILE A 33 6.93 17.26 -5.83
N GLU A 34 6.06 16.63 -6.62
CA GLU A 34 5.30 17.32 -7.67
C GLU A 34 3.91 17.80 -7.20
N GLY A 35 3.59 17.62 -5.90
CA GLY A 35 2.37 18.14 -5.28
C GLY A 35 1.07 17.49 -5.73
N ARG A 36 1.14 16.34 -6.41
CA ARG A 36 -0.02 15.63 -6.98
C ARG A 36 -0.80 14.86 -5.92
N SER A 37 -1.41 15.60 -5.00
CA SER A 37 -2.15 15.06 -3.86
C SER A 37 -3.27 14.10 -4.25
N GLU A 38 -3.87 14.26 -5.43
CA GLU A 38 -4.91 13.37 -5.98
C GLU A 38 -4.41 11.93 -6.20
N LEU A 39 -3.09 11.74 -6.32
CA LEU A 39 -2.48 10.42 -6.50
C LEU A 39 -2.20 9.68 -5.18
N ALA A 40 -2.36 10.34 -4.03
CA ALA A 40 -2.02 9.73 -2.74
C ALA A 40 -2.87 8.47 -2.44
N GLY A 41 -4.13 8.44 -2.87
CA GLY A 41 -4.97 7.24 -2.74
C GLY A 41 -4.40 6.06 -3.54
N LYS A 42 -3.93 6.31 -4.76
CA LYS A 42 -3.26 5.28 -5.57
C LYS A 42 -1.92 4.86 -4.94
N LEU A 43 -1.17 5.78 -4.32
CA LEU A 43 0.06 5.45 -3.61
C LEU A 43 -0.21 4.54 -2.40
N ALA A 44 -1.23 4.85 -1.61
CA ALA A 44 -1.61 4.06 -0.45
C ALA A 44 -2.01 2.63 -0.83
N TRP A 45 -2.81 2.45 -1.88
CA TRP A 45 -3.13 1.11 -2.41
C TRP A 45 -1.88 0.32 -2.77
N VAL A 46 -0.92 0.93 -3.47
CA VAL A 46 0.30 0.23 -3.89
C VAL A 46 1.16 -0.19 -2.69
N LYS A 47 1.26 0.64 -1.65
CA LYS A 47 1.91 0.27 -0.37
C LYS A 47 1.17 -0.87 0.34
N ALA A 48 -0.16 -0.79 0.40
CA ALA A 48 -0.99 -1.80 1.04
C ALA A 48 -0.82 -3.18 0.38
N TYR A 49 -0.89 -3.26 -0.96
CA TYR A 49 -0.66 -4.52 -1.67
C TYR A 49 0.78 -5.03 -1.54
N ARG A 50 1.78 -4.14 -1.47
CA ARG A 50 3.17 -4.56 -1.23
C ARG A 50 3.32 -5.20 0.14
N ALA A 51 2.73 -4.60 1.18
CA ALA A 51 2.71 -5.14 2.52
C ALA A 51 2.10 -6.56 2.56
N ILE A 52 0.97 -6.77 1.88
CA ILE A 52 0.35 -8.10 1.78
C ILE A 52 1.23 -9.09 1.04
N ALA A 53 1.87 -8.68 -0.06
CA ALA A 53 2.80 -9.54 -0.80
C ALA A 53 4.05 -9.88 0.04
N MET A 54 4.55 -8.97 0.88
CA MET A 54 5.64 -9.23 1.82
C MET A 54 5.24 -10.28 2.87
N ILE A 55 4.01 -10.21 3.40
CA ILE A 55 3.49 -11.22 4.33
C ILE A 55 3.41 -12.59 3.63
N GLN A 56 2.91 -12.64 2.39
CA GLN A 56 2.84 -13.88 1.60
C GLN A 56 4.23 -14.45 1.26
N LEU A 57 5.24 -13.58 1.11
CA LEU A 57 6.64 -13.97 0.91
C LEU A 57 7.31 -14.51 2.18
N GLY A 58 6.67 -14.40 3.35
CA GLY A 58 7.25 -14.75 4.65
C GLY A 58 8.03 -13.63 5.32
N GLU A 59 8.12 -12.44 4.70
CA GLU A 59 8.67 -11.23 5.30
C GLU A 59 7.63 -10.52 6.20
N THR A 60 6.97 -11.30 7.07
CA THR A 60 5.77 -10.91 7.82
C THR A 60 5.96 -9.64 8.64
N GLU A 61 7.07 -9.51 9.37
CA GLU A 61 7.32 -8.34 10.22
C GLU A 61 7.52 -7.05 9.42
N LYS A 62 8.19 -7.13 8.26
CA LYS A 62 8.35 -5.98 7.38
C LYS A 62 7.03 -5.60 6.74
N GLY A 63 6.26 -6.60 6.28
CA GLY A 63 4.93 -6.37 5.72
C GLY A 63 3.98 -5.72 6.71
N LYS A 64 3.90 -6.23 7.95
CA LYS A 64 3.12 -5.62 9.03
C LYS A 64 3.55 -4.19 9.32
N ARG A 65 4.85 -3.93 9.43
CA ARG A 65 5.38 -2.58 9.68
C ARG A 65 4.97 -1.61 8.57
N GLU A 66 5.05 -2.02 7.31
CA GLU A 66 4.63 -1.20 6.19
C GLU A 66 3.12 -0.95 6.17
N ALA A 67 2.32 -1.97 6.49
CA ALA A 67 0.87 -1.84 6.59
C ALA A 67 0.47 -0.84 7.69
N LEU A 68 1.04 -0.97 8.89
CA LEU A 68 0.79 -0.07 10.03
C LEU A 68 1.23 1.38 9.73
N ASN A 69 2.39 1.56 9.10
CA ASN A 69 2.83 2.88 8.65
C ASN A 69 1.84 3.49 7.65
N THR A 70 1.36 2.69 6.69
CA THR A 70 0.37 3.11 5.69
C THR A 70 -0.96 3.50 6.36
N ILE A 71 -1.44 2.74 7.35
CA ILE A 71 -2.63 3.08 8.14
C ILE A 71 -2.45 4.41 8.87
N SER A 72 -1.29 4.62 9.52
CA SER A 72 -0.99 5.87 10.23
C SER A 72 -1.05 7.08 9.29
N ILE A 73 -0.43 6.98 8.12
CA ILE A 73 -0.45 8.04 7.08
C ILE A 73 -1.87 8.28 6.58
N LEU A 74 -2.64 7.22 6.31
CA LEU A 74 -4.02 7.35 5.84
C LEU A 74 -4.90 8.06 6.86
N ARG A 75 -4.80 7.68 8.15
CA ARG A 75 -5.56 8.31 9.23
C ARG A 75 -5.21 9.80 9.38
N SER A 76 -3.93 10.14 9.35
CA SER A 76 -3.50 11.54 9.47
C SER A 76 -3.98 12.37 8.28
N GLU A 77 -3.90 11.81 7.07
CA GLU A 77 -4.28 12.49 5.85
C GLU A 77 -5.79 12.66 5.69
N ILE A 78 -6.58 11.64 6.04
CA ILE A 78 -8.06 11.73 6.12
C ILE A 78 -8.45 12.83 7.10
N LYS A 79 -7.85 12.85 8.30
CA LYS A 79 -8.13 13.88 9.31
C LYS A 79 -7.77 15.28 8.82
N ARG A 80 -6.65 15.42 8.11
CA ARG A 80 -6.14 16.72 7.63
C ARG A 80 -6.92 17.28 6.45
N THR A 81 -7.38 16.42 5.53
CA THR A 81 -7.92 16.83 4.22
C THR A 81 -9.38 16.48 3.98
N GLY A 82 -9.98 15.63 4.83
CA GLY A 82 -11.34 15.13 4.64
C GLY A 82 -11.49 14.18 3.46
N ARG A 83 -10.38 13.68 2.88
CA ARG A 83 -10.37 12.82 1.70
C ARG A 83 -10.99 11.45 1.96
N SER A 84 -12.30 11.36 1.72
CA SER A 84 -13.09 10.16 1.97
C SER A 84 -12.70 8.97 1.09
N ASP A 85 -12.11 9.20 -0.09
CA ASP A 85 -11.58 8.17 -0.98
C ASP A 85 -10.50 7.30 -0.33
N LEU A 86 -9.74 7.87 0.62
CA LEU A 86 -8.73 7.16 1.40
C LEU A 86 -9.35 6.21 2.45
N THR A 87 -10.61 6.42 2.83
CA THR A 87 -11.31 5.57 3.82
C THR A 87 -11.44 4.13 3.32
N THR A 88 -11.64 3.95 2.02
CA THR A 88 -11.80 2.62 1.42
C THR A 88 -10.54 1.77 1.60
N VAL A 89 -9.36 2.34 1.34
CA VAL A 89 -8.10 1.60 1.48
C VAL A 89 -7.75 1.38 2.95
N LEU A 90 -8.08 2.33 3.83
CA LEU A 90 -7.91 2.19 5.28
C LEU A 90 -8.70 1.00 5.82
N LYS A 91 -10.02 0.97 5.58
CA LYS A 91 -10.90 -0.12 6.04
C LYS A 91 -10.48 -1.48 5.50
N TRP A 92 -10.11 -1.53 4.22
CA TRP A 92 -9.64 -2.78 3.60
C TRP A 92 -8.35 -3.27 4.25
N LEU A 93 -7.38 -2.38 4.49
CA LEU A 93 -6.10 -2.76 5.08
C LEU A 93 -6.23 -3.16 6.55
N GLU A 94 -7.07 -2.47 7.33
CA GLU A 94 -7.39 -2.85 8.71
C GLU A 94 -7.98 -4.28 8.77
N SER A 95 -8.96 -4.57 7.93
CA SER A 95 -9.55 -5.91 7.83
C SER A 95 -8.54 -6.99 7.41
N GLN A 96 -7.55 -6.68 6.57
CA GLN A 96 -6.50 -7.63 6.19
C GLN A 96 -5.51 -7.90 7.33
N ILE A 97 -5.21 -6.91 8.15
CA ILE A 97 -4.32 -7.09 9.31
C ILE A 97 -5.02 -7.95 10.37
N ASP A 98 -6.30 -7.68 10.65
CA ASP A 98 -7.09 -8.43 11.62
C ASP A 98 -7.29 -9.91 11.21
N ASN A 99 -7.34 -10.21 9.91
CA ASN A 99 -7.48 -11.58 9.40
C ASN A 99 -6.15 -12.35 9.26
N LYS A 100 -4.99 -11.68 9.36
CA LYS A 100 -3.65 -12.29 9.14
C LYS A 100 -2.76 -12.24 10.38
N LEU A 101 -3.29 -11.78 11.51
CA LEU A 101 -2.74 -11.88 12.86
C LEU A 101 -3.53 -12.93 13.64
#